data_AF-A0A9X4SHJ3-F1
#
_entry.id   AF-A0A9X4SHJ3-F1
#
_cell.length_a   1.000
_cell.length_b   1.000
_cell.length_c   1.000
_cell.angle_alpha   90.00
_cell.angle_beta   90.00
_cell.angle_gamma   90.00
#
_symmetry.space_group_name_H-M   'P 1'
#
loop_
_entity.id
_entity.type
_entity.pdbx_description
1 polymer ?
#
loop_
_entity_poly.entity_id
_entity_poly.type
_entity_poly.pdbx_seq_one_letter_code
_entity_poly.pdbx_strand_id
1 'polypeptide(L)'
;MNDIQEKIAQATKNWNVEEIVNAVIADDPDASEIKESLSEALIQTKKGNIARENKIALPSVIEARIKSGLSQDKFAKTLGISVNTLRSWEQGQRQPSGAAATLLQLLNKRPELIEELTA
;
A
#
# COMPACT_ATOMS: atom_id res chain seq x y z
N MET A 1 -16.35 2.55 4.82
CA MET A 1 -15.01 3.01 4.36
C MET A 1 -14.69 4.47 4.77
N ASN A 2 -15.45 5.09 5.71
CA ASN A 2 -15.20 6.47 6.21
C ASN A 2 -14.68 6.55 7.67
N ASP A 3 -14.69 5.42 8.39
CA ASP A 3 -14.49 5.38 9.86
C ASP A 3 -13.03 5.61 10.29
N ILE A 4 -12.04 5.27 9.44
CA ILE A 4 -10.61 5.46 9.78
C ILE A 4 -10.24 6.95 9.80
N GLN A 5 -10.71 7.72 8.81
CA GLN A 5 -10.43 9.16 8.74
C GLN A 5 -11.10 9.90 9.90
N GLU A 6 -12.30 9.48 10.29
CA GLU A 6 -13.03 10.03 11.43
C GLU A 6 -12.35 9.70 12.77
N LYS A 7 -11.86 8.47 12.94
CA LYS A 7 -11.06 8.06 14.12
C LYS A 7 -9.74 8.80 14.22
N ILE A 8 -9.03 9.01 13.10
CA ILE A 8 -7.80 9.81 13.05
C ILE A 8 -8.11 11.27 13.38
N ALA A 9 -9.19 11.85 12.82
CA ALA A 9 -9.63 13.21 13.11
C ALA A 9 -10.01 13.40 14.59
N GLN A 10 -10.68 12.41 15.21
CA GLN A 10 -11.05 12.44 16.62
C GLN A 10 -9.83 12.34 17.55
N ALA A 11 -8.86 11.48 17.22
CA ALA A 11 -7.62 11.32 17.99
C ALA A 11 -6.68 12.54 17.87
N THR A 12 -6.71 13.24 16.74
CA THR A 12 -5.91 14.45 16.48
C THR A 12 -6.60 15.75 16.91
N LYS A 13 -7.87 15.68 17.35
CA LYS A 13 -8.69 16.84 17.76
C LYS A 13 -8.09 17.64 18.92
N ASN A 14 -7.25 17.02 19.75
CA ASN A 14 -6.64 17.63 20.94
C ASN A 14 -5.17 18.02 20.75
N TRP A 15 -4.63 17.97 19.53
CA TRP A 15 -3.25 18.35 19.26
C TRP A 15 -3.08 19.89 19.32
N ASN A 16 -2.57 20.39 20.44
CA ASN A 16 -2.06 21.75 20.56
C ASN A 16 -0.57 21.76 20.19
N VAL A 17 -0.24 22.26 19.00
CA VAL A 17 1.13 22.29 18.46
C VAL A 17 2.06 23.09 19.37
N GLU A 18 1.59 24.20 19.94
CA GLU A 18 2.40 25.07 20.77
C GLU A 18 2.77 24.41 22.10
N GLU A 19 1.83 23.71 22.74
CA GLU A 19 2.10 22.93 23.95
C GLU A 19 3.11 21.79 23.69
N ILE A 20 3.01 21.10 22.55
CA ILE A 20 3.93 20.01 22.20
C ILE A 20 5.33 20.55 21.99
N VAL A 21 5.48 21.64 21.24
CA VAL A 21 6.78 22.27 20.98
C VAL A 21 7.40 22.78 22.29
N ASN A 22 6.60 23.40 23.16
CA ASN A 22 7.08 23.86 24.46
C ASN A 22 7.48 22.70 25.39
N ALA A 23 6.75 21.57 25.35
CA ALA A 23 7.12 20.38 26.11
C ALA A 23 8.42 19.74 25.61
N VAL A 24 8.66 19.72 24.29
CA VAL A 24 9.91 19.22 23.69
C VAL A 24 11.10 20.10 24.08
N ILE A 25 10.95 21.43 24.02
CA ILE A 25 12.01 22.36 24.42
C ILE A 25 12.27 22.31 25.94
N ALA A 26 11.25 22.01 26.75
CA ALA A 26 11.40 21.84 28.19
C ALA A 26 12.19 20.57 28.56
N ASP A 27 12.07 19.49 27.77
CA ASP A 27 12.81 18.24 27.93
C ASP A 27 14.24 18.36 27.35
N ASP A 28 14.38 19.06 26.22
CA ASP A 28 15.64 19.33 25.52
C ASP A 28 15.77 20.81 25.15
N PRO A 29 16.48 21.63 25.95
CA PRO A 29 16.69 23.05 25.66
C PRO A 29 17.36 23.33 24.30
N ASP A 30 18.16 22.40 23.79
CA ASP A 30 18.86 22.55 22.51
C ASP A 30 17.90 22.41 21.31
N ALA A 31 16.73 21.79 21.51
CA ALA A 31 15.67 21.76 20.50
C ALA A 31 15.02 23.12 20.24
N SER A 32 15.40 24.17 20.98
CA SER A 32 15.01 25.56 20.67
C SER A 32 15.43 25.99 19.26
N GLU A 33 16.55 25.47 18.74
CA GLU A 33 17.03 25.74 17.38
C GLU A 33 16.09 25.22 16.28
N ILE A 34 15.30 24.18 16.58
CA ILE A 34 14.37 23.55 15.63
C ILE A 34 12.90 23.91 15.90
N LYS A 35 12.63 24.88 16.78
CA LYS A 35 11.28 25.28 17.17
C LYS A 35 10.37 25.58 15.97
N GLU A 36 10.88 26.37 15.02
CA GLU A 36 10.11 26.82 13.86
C GLU A 36 9.81 25.66 12.90
N SER A 37 10.82 24.86 12.55
CA SER A 37 10.66 23.72 11.64
C SER A 37 9.80 22.60 12.25
N LEU A 38 9.90 22.37 13.55
CA LEU A 38 9.06 21.42 14.29
C LEU A 38 7.59 21.88 14.32
N SER A 39 7.35 23.16 14.61
CA SER A 39 6.00 23.75 14.59
C SER A 39 5.37 23.60 13.20
N GLU A 40 6.12 23.90 12.15
CA GLU A 40 5.66 23.79 10.77
C GLU A 40 5.32 22.34 10.40
N ALA A 41 6.19 21.39 10.74
CA ALA A 41 5.96 19.96 10.50
C ALA A 41 4.69 19.44 11.20
N LEU A 42 4.47 19.84 12.47
CA LEU A 42 3.28 19.47 13.23
C LEU A 42 2.01 20.10 12.66
N ILE A 43 2.06 21.36 12.18
CA ILE A 43 0.94 22.02 11.51
C ILE A 43 0.60 21.31 10.19
N GLN A 44 1.60 20.94 9.40
CA GLN A 44 1.38 20.20 8.14
C GLN A 44 0.76 18.83 8.43
N THR A 45 1.24 18.13 9.46
CA THR A 45 0.68 16.84 9.88
C THR A 45 -0.76 16.98 10.37
N LYS A 46 -1.06 18.01 11.18
CA LYS A 46 -2.42 18.32 11.66
C LYS A 46 -3.38 18.66 10.52
N LYS A 47 -2.90 19.29 9.44
CA LYS A 47 -3.67 19.56 8.22
C LYS A 47 -3.90 18.32 7.35
N GLY A 48 -3.40 17.15 7.75
CA GLY A 48 -3.53 15.92 6.98
C GLY A 48 -2.58 15.83 5.79
N ASN A 49 -1.60 16.74 5.70
CA ASN A 49 -0.54 16.69 4.69
C ASN A 49 0.54 15.68 5.12
N ILE A 50 0.13 14.44 5.36
CA ILE A 50 1.00 13.36 5.79
C ILE A 50 1.66 12.79 4.54
N ALA A 51 2.97 12.99 4.43
CA ALA A 51 3.97 12.29 3.62
C ALA A 51 3.56 11.71 2.25
N ARG A 52 4.32 12.12 1.21
CA ARG A 52 4.51 11.48 -0.10
C ARG A 52 3.87 10.09 -0.23
N GLU A 53 2.73 10.01 -0.89
CA GLU A 53 2.04 8.76 -1.18
C GLU A 53 2.94 7.90 -2.11
N ASN A 54 3.66 6.92 -1.55
CA ASN A 54 4.44 6.00 -2.36
C ASN A 54 3.50 4.94 -2.94
N LYS A 55 2.87 5.27 -4.09
CA LYS A 55 2.11 4.30 -4.86
C LYS A 55 3.06 3.25 -5.45
N ILE A 56 3.26 2.16 -4.72
CA ILE A 56 3.96 0.99 -5.26
C ILE A 56 3.03 0.37 -6.30
N ALA A 57 3.41 0.45 -7.58
CA ALA A 57 2.71 -0.26 -8.64
C ALA A 57 2.84 -1.78 -8.37
N LEU A 58 1.71 -2.44 -8.14
CA LEU A 58 1.71 -3.89 -7.97
C LEU A 58 2.11 -4.56 -9.29
N PRO A 59 2.93 -5.61 -9.28
CA PRO A 59 3.15 -6.44 -10.45
C PRO A 59 1.81 -6.92 -11.02
N SER A 60 1.65 -6.85 -12.34
CA SER A 60 0.45 -7.27 -13.08
C SER A 60 -0.06 -8.67 -12.65
N VAL A 61 0.85 -9.59 -12.31
CA VAL A 61 0.52 -10.93 -11.82
C VAL A 61 -0.24 -10.90 -10.48
N ILE A 62 0.21 -10.07 -9.54
CA ILE A 62 -0.43 -9.92 -8.22
C ILE A 62 -1.82 -9.33 -8.41
N GLU A 63 -1.95 -8.31 -9.26
CA GLU A 63 -3.25 -7.70 -9.54
C GLU A 63 -4.23 -8.72 -10.12
N ALA A 64 -3.80 -9.53 -11.10
CA ALA A 64 -4.66 -10.52 -11.73
C ALA A 64 -5.17 -11.55 -10.72
N ARG A 65 -4.29 -12.05 -9.84
CA ARG A 65 -4.68 -12.98 -8.79
C ARG A 65 -5.63 -12.33 -7.78
N ILE A 66 -5.31 -11.14 -7.27
CA ILE A 66 -6.17 -10.49 -6.26
C ILE A 66 -7.56 -10.23 -6.84
N LYS A 67 -7.64 -9.74 -8.08
CA LYS A 67 -8.92 -9.50 -8.77
C LYS A 67 -9.72 -10.78 -9.00
N SER A 68 -9.07 -11.92 -9.20
CA SER A 68 -9.74 -13.22 -9.31
C SER A 68 -10.34 -13.74 -7.99
N GLY A 69 -9.97 -13.17 -6.84
CA GLY A 69 -10.40 -13.63 -5.52
C GLY A 69 -9.81 -14.99 -5.09
N LEU A 70 -8.85 -15.53 -5.85
CA LEU A 70 -8.23 -16.82 -5.57
C LEU A 70 -6.95 -16.70 -4.72
N SER A 71 -6.70 -17.73 -3.91
CA SER A 71 -5.42 -17.94 -3.23
C SER A 71 -4.32 -18.30 -4.25
N GLN A 72 -3.04 -18.17 -3.87
CA GLN A 72 -1.92 -18.50 -4.76
C GLN A 72 -1.99 -19.93 -5.28
N ASP A 73 -2.34 -20.89 -4.43
CA ASP A 73 -2.48 -22.30 -4.78
C ASP A 73 -3.60 -22.55 -5.80
N LYS A 74 -4.79 -21.98 -5.58
CA LYS A 74 -5.92 -22.12 -6.51
C LYS A 74 -5.61 -21.43 -7.84
N PHE A 75 -5.12 -20.20 -7.80
CA PHE A 75 -4.80 -19.44 -9.01
C PHE A 75 -3.72 -20.13 -9.86
N ALA A 76 -2.65 -20.62 -9.22
CA ALA A 76 -1.60 -21.36 -9.93
C ALA A 76 -2.16 -22.65 -10.57
N LYS A 77 -3.00 -23.39 -9.84
CA LYS A 77 -3.65 -24.60 -10.34
C LYS A 77 -4.54 -24.29 -11.55
N THR A 78 -5.36 -23.25 -11.48
CA THR A 78 -6.24 -22.82 -12.58
C THR A 78 -5.45 -22.43 -13.83
N LEU A 79 -4.29 -21.79 -13.66
CA LEU A 79 -3.39 -21.44 -14.76
C LEU A 79 -2.52 -22.61 -15.27
N GLY A 80 -2.61 -23.79 -14.66
CA GLY A 80 -1.78 -24.95 -15.04
C GLY A 80 -0.29 -24.79 -14.71
N ILE A 81 0.07 -23.96 -13.72
CA ILE A 81 1.45 -23.73 -13.29
C ILE A 81 1.68 -24.16 -11.84
N SER A 82 2.95 -24.35 -11.46
CA SER A 82 3.28 -24.61 -10.07
C SER A 82 3.09 -23.35 -9.21
N VAL A 83 2.72 -23.53 -7.93
CA VAL A 83 2.65 -22.42 -6.95
C VAL A 83 4.00 -21.71 -6.82
N ASN A 84 5.10 -22.45 -6.96
CA ASN A 84 6.46 -21.88 -6.94
C ASN A 84 6.72 -20.96 -8.13
N THR A 85 6.20 -21.30 -9.31
CA THR A 85 6.25 -20.45 -10.51
C THR A 85 5.51 -19.14 -10.26
N LEU A 86 4.27 -19.21 -9.76
CA LEU A 86 3.49 -18.04 -9.43
C LEU A 86 4.19 -17.14 -8.39
N ARG A 87 4.70 -17.71 -7.30
CA ARG A 87 5.44 -16.96 -6.27
C ARG A 87 6.68 -16.28 -6.82
N SER A 88 7.42 -16.95 -7.70
CA SER A 88 8.60 -16.39 -8.35
C SER A 88 8.25 -15.17 -9.21
N TRP A 89 7.10 -15.19 -9.88
CA TRP A 89 6.57 -14.04 -10.63
C TRP A 89 6.10 -12.91 -9.73
N GLU A 90 5.32 -13.21 -8.68
CA GLU A 90 4.82 -12.20 -7.75
C GLU A 90 5.95 -11.50 -6.98
N GLN A 91 7.03 -12.21 -6.67
CA GLN A 91 8.23 -11.65 -6.01
C GLN A 91 9.20 -10.98 -6.99
N GLY A 92 8.93 -11.01 -8.30
CA GLY A 92 9.79 -10.42 -9.34
C GLY A 92 11.09 -11.18 -9.60
N GLN A 93 11.28 -12.37 -9.03
CA GLN A 93 12.47 -13.22 -9.24
C GLN A 93 12.54 -13.77 -10.67
N ARG A 94 11.38 -14.01 -11.29
CA ARG A 94 11.25 -14.37 -12.71
C ARG A 94 10.09 -13.60 -13.33
N GLN A 95 10.09 -13.51 -14.64
CA GLN A 95 9.00 -12.91 -15.40
C GLN A 95 8.17 -13.99 -16.10
N PRO A 96 6.85 -13.80 -16.25
CA PRO A 96 6.03 -14.65 -17.09
C PRO A 96 6.49 -14.60 -18.55
N SER A 97 6.32 -15.71 -19.28
CA SER A 97 6.56 -15.73 -20.73
C SER A 97 5.58 -14.78 -21.45
N GLY A 98 5.87 -14.42 -22.70
CA GLY A 98 5.00 -13.50 -23.47
C GLY A 98 3.54 -13.93 -23.50
N ALA A 99 3.27 -15.23 -23.73
CA ALA A 99 1.90 -15.77 -23.72
C ALA A 99 1.25 -15.69 -22.33
N ALA A 100 1.98 -16.04 -21.27
CA ALA A 100 1.48 -15.95 -19.90
C ALA A 100 1.23 -14.49 -19.48
N ALA A 101 2.10 -13.56 -19.88
CA ALA A 101 1.93 -12.14 -19.62
C ALA A 101 0.66 -11.59 -20.31
N THR A 102 0.40 -11.98 -21.56
CA THR A 102 -0.82 -11.62 -22.28
C THR A 102 -2.07 -12.16 -21.59
N LEU A 103 -2.03 -13.42 -21.13
CA LEU A 103 -3.14 -14.02 -20.37
C LEU A 103 -3.39 -13.26 -19.05
N LEU A 104 -2.34 -12.93 -18.31
CA LEU A 104 -2.44 -12.17 -17.06
C LEU A 104 -2.99 -10.75 -17.30
N GLN A 105 -2.62 -10.10 -18.40
CA GLN A 105 -3.21 -8.82 -18.80
C GLN A 105 -4.70 -8.95 -19.13
N LEU A 106 -5.11 -10.04 -19.80
CA LEU A 106 -6.51 -10.31 -20.08
C LEU A 106 -7.30 -10.52 -18.78
N LEU A 107 -6.80 -11.37 -17.88
CA LEU A 107 -7.41 -11.62 -16.56
C LEU A 107 -7.45 -10.36 -15.69
N ASN A 108 -6.50 -9.45 -15.86
CA ASN A 108 -6.55 -8.15 -15.18
C ASN A 108 -7.69 -7.25 -15.63
N LYS A 109 -8.08 -7.35 -16.90
CA LYS A 109 -9.21 -6.61 -17.50
C LYS A 109 -10.54 -7.31 -17.26
N ARG A 110 -10.53 -8.65 -17.28
CA ARG A 110 -11.69 -9.52 -17.18
C ARG A 110 -11.41 -10.68 -16.20
N PRO A 111 -11.45 -10.42 -14.89
CA PRO A 111 -11.12 -11.42 -13.86
C PRO A 111 -12.06 -12.63 -13.88
N GLU A 112 -13.29 -12.46 -14.35
CA GLU A 112 -14.30 -13.51 -14.46
C GLU A 112 -13.88 -14.66 -15.39
N LEU A 113 -12.99 -14.40 -16.36
CA LEU A 113 -12.50 -15.43 -17.28
C LEU A 113 -11.63 -16.49 -16.59
N ILE A 114 -11.22 -16.26 -15.34
CA ILE A 114 -10.48 -17.26 -14.56
C ILE A 114 -11.30 -18.55 -14.36
N GLU A 115 -12.63 -18.45 -14.37
CA GLU A 115 -13.54 -19.59 -14.21
C GLU A 115 -13.63 -20.44 -15.49
N GLU A 116 -13.39 -19.83 -16.65
CA GLU A 116 -13.34 -20.52 -17.94
C GLU A 116 -12.01 -21.25 -18.15
N LEU A 117 -10.98 -20.88 -17.38
CA LEU A 117 -9.69 -21.55 -17.39
C LEU A 117 -9.79 -22.80 -16.53
N THR A 118 -9.84 -23.96 -17.18
CA THR A 118 -9.68 -25.26 -16.52
C THR A 118 -8.50 -25.98 -17.16
N ALA A 119 -7.35 -25.99 -16.46
CA ALA A 119 -6.20 -26.81 -16.82
C ALA A 119 -6.43 -28.29 -16.51
#